data_AF-A0AAW1QAM3-F1
#
_entry.id   AF-A0AAW1QAM3-F1
#
_cell.length_a   1.000
_cell.length_b   1.000
_cell.length_c   1.000
_cell.angle_alpha   90.00
_cell.angle_beta   90.00
_cell.angle_gamma   90.00
#
_symmetry.space_group_name_H-M   'P 1'
#
loop_
_entity.id
_entity.type
_entity.pdbx_description
1 polymer ?
#
loop_
_entity_poly.entity_id
_entity_poly.type
_entity_poly.pdbx_seq_one_letter_code
_entity_poly.pdbx_strand_id
1 'polypeptide(L)'
;MQSNTLHLENCVEAVAGVPPEVRRLVQTIHELDARCEELKDRLRHRVQMCLDRQPAGNSKTHADVIEEVRDMRMSIAADQQRLVQWAEEKVALATTCADLLDWHSQKLTREIKAFDSELKAENAIKQEYALQGPSPDDLKRVRLKEMEAERNRQETRKRERDAGERDQRASSVAAEPLDEAGLGATPATPADSFAMPAPRAPAPRSGGLHSSKGDRVRQSPEQLPSHMPKRKAAQRAGQAAASLMAAEDGRDEDGNPLPSALAGSMAAVDDFSMADALVLETADGGAPINFTRQIPDGMKQSADNPQAVGRLLTHQDIGHQLKGRQAELFWPDDNLWYLIEISDINLEQHKAQIIYWTGETEELDLEEIVKEGHMSLILEQKP
;
A
#
# COMPACT_ATOMS: atom_id res chain seq x y z
N MET A 1 -17.07 -21.47 0.19
CA MET A 1 -17.27 -20.49 -0.90
C MET A 1 -18.17 -19.32 -0.49
N GLN A 2 -19.36 -19.55 0.10
CA GLN A 2 -20.25 -18.46 0.57
C GLN A 2 -19.63 -17.55 1.65
N SER A 3 -18.75 -18.06 2.52
CA SER A 3 -18.05 -17.24 3.52
C SER A 3 -17.04 -16.29 2.88
N ASN A 4 -16.37 -16.72 1.80
CA ASN A 4 -15.33 -15.91 1.14
C ASN A 4 -15.93 -14.72 0.38
N THR A 5 -17.13 -14.91 -0.19
CA THR A 5 -17.86 -13.81 -0.85
C THR A 5 -18.34 -12.78 0.16
N LEU A 6 -18.74 -13.20 1.36
CA LEU A 6 -19.16 -12.30 2.45
C LEU A 6 -18.02 -11.39 2.92
N HIS A 7 -16.79 -11.92 3.08
CA HIS A 7 -15.64 -11.12 3.50
C HIS A 7 -15.27 -10.05 2.47
N LEU A 8 -15.35 -10.39 1.18
CA LEU A 8 -15.10 -9.45 0.08
C LEU A 8 -16.18 -8.37 0.01
N GLU A 9 -17.46 -8.74 0.14
CA GLU A 9 -18.58 -7.79 0.20
C GLU A 9 -18.41 -6.83 1.39
N ASN A 10 -18.10 -7.36 2.57
CA ASN A 10 -17.84 -6.55 3.77
C ASN A 10 -16.64 -5.60 3.60
N CYS A 11 -15.58 -6.03 2.92
CA CYS A 11 -14.43 -5.18 2.63
C CYS A 11 -14.78 -4.05 1.66
N VAL A 12 -15.52 -4.36 0.59
CA VAL A 12 -15.95 -3.38 -0.40
C VAL A 12 -16.91 -2.37 0.23
N GLU A 13 -17.90 -2.82 0.99
CA GLU A 13 -18.82 -1.94 1.73
C GLU A 13 -18.08 -1.09 2.77
N ALA A 14 -17.07 -1.65 3.44
CA ALA A 14 -16.27 -0.91 4.39
C ALA A 14 -15.45 0.22 3.73
N VAL A 15 -15.08 0.11 2.46
CA VAL A 15 -14.21 1.11 1.80
C VAL A 15 -15.00 2.05 0.89
N ALA A 16 -16.21 1.68 0.44
CA ALA A 16 -16.99 2.44 -0.53
C ALA A 16 -17.23 3.91 -0.15
N GLY A 17 -17.37 4.22 1.15
CA GLY A 17 -17.59 5.57 1.65
C GLY A 17 -16.32 6.41 1.87
N VAL A 18 -15.13 5.80 1.84
CA VAL A 18 -13.88 6.50 2.17
C VAL A 18 -13.45 7.50 1.10
N PRO A 19 -13.40 7.13 -0.20
CA PRO A 19 -12.96 8.06 -1.25
C PRO A 19 -13.74 9.38 -1.32
N PRO A 20 -15.10 9.40 -1.27
CA PRO A 20 -15.83 10.66 -1.33
C PRO A 20 -15.59 11.53 -0.09
N GLU A 21 -15.47 10.93 1.09
CA GLU A 21 -15.26 11.68 2.34
C GLU A 21 -13.84 12.26 2.43
N VAL A 22 -12.82 11.48 2.06
CA VAL A 22 -11.43 11.97 1.95
C VAL A 22 -11.35 13.12 0.94
N ARG A 23 -11.97 12.97 -0.23
CA ARG A 23 -12.01 14.04 -1.23
C ARG A 23 -12.65 15.31 -0.69
N ARG A 24 -13.77 15.19 0.05
CA ARG A 24 -14.45 16.32 0.68
C ARG A 24 -13.54 17.03 1.70
N LEU A 25 -12.86 16.27 2.55
CA LEU A 25 -11.95 16.82 3.57
C LEU A 25 -10.76 17.54 2.93
N VAL A 26 -10.08 16.90 1.96
CA VAL A 26 -8.93 17.48 1.26
C VAL A 26 -9.32 18.74 0.48
N GLN A 27 -10.47 18.72 -0.20
CA GLN A 27 -10.97 19.90 -0.91
C GLN A 27 -11.22 21.07 0.06
N THR A 28 -11.80 20.79 1.23
CA THR A 28 -12.02 21.82 2.26
C THR A 28 -10.70 22.38 2.79
N ILE A 29 -9.67 21.53 2.95
CA ILE A 29 -8.33 21.96 3.35
C ILE A 29 -7.73 22.88 2.28
N HIS A 30 -7.81 22.54 0.99
CA HIS A 30 -7.32 23.38 -0.10
C HIS A 30 -8.02 24.75 -0.16
N GLU A 31 -9.33 24.79 0.08
CA GLU A 31 -10.08 26.05 0.15
C GLU A 31 -9.68 26.90 1.36
N LEU A 32 -9.31 26.28 2.48
CA LEU A 32 -8.73 27.00 3.63
C LEU A 32 -7.31 27.47 3.34
N ASP A 33 -6.50 26.70 2.61
CA ASP A 33 -5.16 27.08 2.19
C ASP A 33 -5.17 28.33 1.32
N ALA A 34 -6.00 28.36 0.28
CA ALA A 34 -6.15 29.51 -0.59
C ALA A 34 -6.55 30.77 0.20
N ARG A 35 -7.51 30.65 1.12
CA ARG A 35 -7.92 31.75 2.01
C ARG A 35 -6.81 32.19 2.96
N CYS A 36 -6.03 31.25 3.49
CA CYS A 36 -4.89 31.57 4.35
C CYS A 36 -3.82 32.36 3.59
N GLU A 37 -3.50 31.98 2.35
CA GLU A 37 -2.52 32.71 1.54
C GLU A 37 -3.01 34.13 1.20
N GLU A 38 -4.27 34.29 0.78
CA GLU A 38 -4.86 35.62 0.54
C GLU A 38 -4.80 36.50 1.82
N LEU A 39 -5.12 35.91 2.98
CA LEU A 39 -5.06 36.61 4.26
C LEU A 39 -3.62 36.99 4.64
N LYS A 40 -2.64 36.12 4.38
CA LYS A 40 -1.22 36.40 4.60
C LYS A 40 -0.74 37.55 3.72
N ASP A 41 -1.09 37.57 2.44
CA ASP A 41 -0.72 38.66 1.53
C ASP A 41 -1.31 40.00 1.99
N ARG A 42 -2.60 40.01 2.33
CA ARG A 42 -3.26 41.19 2.90
C ARG A 42 -2.64 41.63 4.24
N LEU A 43 -2.19 40.68 5.06
CA LEU A 43 -1.51 40.96 6.33
C LEU A 43 -0.13 41.57 6.08
N ARG A 44 0.69 40.99 5.19
CA ARG A 44 1.99 41.51 4.76
C ARG A 44 1.86 42.94 4.26
N HIS A 45 0.89 43.21 3.39
CA HIS A 45 0.64 44.55 2.86
C HIS A 45 0.32 45.57 3.96
N ARG A 46 -0.58 45.24 4.90
CA ARG A 46 -0.92 46.17 6.00
C ARG A 46 0.20 46.38 7.00
N VAL A 47 0.99 45.34 7.28
CA VAL A 47 2.20 45.47 8.09
C VAL A 47 3.18 46.43 7.41
N GLN A 48 3.40 46.28 6.10
CA GLN A 48 4.24 47.19 5.31
C GLN A 48 3.73 48.63 5.37
N MET A 49 2.43 48.86 5.14
CA MET A 49 1.81 50.19 5.28
C MET A 49 2.00 50.79 6.67
N CYS A 50 1.90 49.97 7.73
CA CYS A 50 2.10 50.41 9.10
C CYS A 50 3.56 50.79 9.37
N LEU A 51 4.53 50.12 8.74
CA LEU A 51 5.96 50.41 8.86
C LEU A 51 6.37 51.65 8.07
N ASP A 52 5.85 51.81 6.84
CA ASP A 52 6.16 52.94 5.96
C ASP A 52 5.62 54.27 6.50
N ARG A 53 4.62 54.23 7.38
CA ARG A 53 4.02 55.39 8.04
C ARG A 53 4.82 55.92 9.24
N GLN A 54 6.10 55.56 9.37
CA GLN A 54 7.01 56.25 10.28
C GLN A 54 6.93 57.77 10.06
N PRO A 55 6.96 58.60 11.12
CA PRO A 55 6.63 60.02 11.05
C PRO A 55 7.72 60.81 10.31
N ALA A 56 7.71 60.74 8.99
CA ALA A 56 8.53 61.55 8.11
C ALA A 56 7.84 62.90 7.88
N GLY A 57 7.93 63.77 8.89
CA GLY A 57 8.02 65.23 8.77
C GLY A 57 6.93 66.05 8.05
N ASN A 58 5.86 65.50 7.45
CA ASN A 58 5.00 66.32 6.59
C ASN A 58 3.47 66.20 6.84
N SER A 59 2.89 67.37 7.13
CA SER A 59 1.51 67.84 6.90
C SER A 59 0.32 67.25 7.68
N LYS A 60 0.36 66.04 8.26
CA LYS A 60 -0.73 65.55 9.14
C LYS A 60 -0.43 65.84 10.61
N THR A 61 -1.46 66.15 11.39
CA THR A 61 -1.35 66.23 12.85
C THR A 61 -0.83 64.88 13.36
N HIS A 62 0.24 64.91 14.15
CA HIS A 62 0.89 63.72 14.71
C HIS A 62 -0.12 62.77 15.40
N ALA A 63 -1.19 63.34 15.99
CA ALA A 63 -2.30 62.59 16.58
C ALA A 63 -3.08 61.73 15.58
N ASP A 64 -3.38 62.23 14.38
CA ASP A 64 -4.15 61.49 13.37
C ASP A 64 -3.35 60.30 12.81
N VAL A 65 -2.04 60.48 12.65
CA VAL A 65 -1.14 59.40 12.23
C VAL A 65 -1.06 58.31 13.30
N ILE A 66 -1.05 58.69 14.57
CA ILE A 66 -1.07 57.73 15.69
C ILE A 66 -2.36 56.91 15.70
N GLU A 67 -3.52 57.56 15.55
CA GLU A 67 -4.81 56.85 15.53
C GLU A 67 -4.91 55.92 14.31
N GLU A 68 -4.50 56.37 13.12
CA GLU A 68 -4.52 55.54 11.91
C GLU A 68 -3.59 54.31 12.06
N VAL A 69 -2.41 54.48 12.66
CA VAL A 69 -1.49 53.38 13.01
C VAL A 69 -2.09 52.44 14.06
N ARG A 70 -2.82 52.97 15.05
CA ARG A 70 -3.52 52.17 16.05
C ARG A 70 -4.60 51.30 15.39
N ASP A 71 -5.39 51.87 14.51
CA ASP A 71 -6.44 51.14 13.78
C ASP A 71 -5.86 50.04 12.88
N MET A 72 -4.78 50.34 12.16
CA MET A 72 -4.06 49.33 11.38
C MET A 72 -3.54 48.20 12.26
N ARG A 73 -2.97 48.50 13.44
CA ARG A 73 -2.52 47.47 14.39
C ARG A 73 -3.66 46.60 14.91
N MET A 74 -4.83 47.19 15.19
CA MET A 74 -6.02 46.42 15.58
C MET A 74 -6.49 45.51 14.46
N SER A 75 -6.51 45.99 13.21
CA SER A 75 -6.85 45.16 12.05
C SER A 75 -5.84 44.04 11.82
N ILE A 76 -4.53 44.31 11.96
CA ILE A 76 -3.45 43.31 11.86
C ILE A 76 -3.66 42.21 12.91
N ALA A 77 -3.93 42.59 14.17
CA ALA A 77 -4.16 41.63 15.25
C ALA A 77 -5.41 40.76 14.99
N ALA A 78 -6.51 41.35 14.51
CA ALA A 78 -7.72 40.61 14.18
C ALA A 78 -7.49 39.60 13.05
N ASP A 79 -6.71 39.97 12.05
CA ASP A 79 -6.40 39.08 10.93
C ASP A 79 -5.36 38.01 11.27
N GLN A 80 -4.41 38.29 12.16
CA GLN A 80 -3.55 37.26 12.76
C GLN A 80 -4.37 36.23 13.53
N GLN A 81 -5.36 36.66 14.31
CA GLN A 81 -6.25 35.76 15.04
C GLN A 81 -7.07 34.87 14.10
N ARG A 82 -7.59 35.43 13.00
CA ARG A 82 -8.30 34.65 11.97
C ARG A 82 -7.38 33.63 11.30
N LEU A 83 -6.14 34.01 11.01
CA LEU A 83 -5.16 33.10 10.40
C LEU A 83 -4.86 31.91 11.32
N VAL A 84 -4.71 32.15 12.63
CA VAL A 84 -4.54 31.09 13.63
C VAL A 84 -5.76 30.19 13.67
N GLN A 85 -6.97 30.75 13.70
CA GLN A 85 -8.21 29.97 13.70
C GLN A 85 -8.29 29.06 12.45
N TRP A 86 -8.02 29.57 11.25
CA TRP A 86 -8.05 28.75 10.04
C TRP A 86 -6.95 27.70 10.02
N ALA A 87 -5.77 27.99 10.59
CA ALA A 87 -4.72 26.99 10.74
C ALA A 87 -5.14 25.86 11.69
N GLU A 88 -5.80 26.18 12.81
CA GLU A 88 -6.37 25.19 13.73
C GLU A 88 -7.45 24.33 13.05
N GLU A 89 -8.35 24.95 12.28
CA GLU A 89 -9.38 24.24 11.50
C GLU A 89 -8.76 23.29 10.46
N LYS A 90 -7.71 23.72 9.75
CA LYS A 90 -6.97 22.84 8.83
C LYS A 90 -6.36 21.63 9.54
N VAL A 91 -5.71 21.86 10.68
CA VAL A 91 -5.12 20.77 11.47
C VAL A 91 -6.20 19.80 11.95
N ALA A 92 -7.35 20.31 12.38
CA ALA A 92 -8.48 19.48 12.79
C ALA A 92 -9.04 18.63 11.63
N LEU A 93 -9.18 19.21 10.42
CA LEU A 93 -9.61 18.48 9.22
C LEU A 93 -8.60 17.41 8.80
N ALA A 94 -7.30 17.74 8.81
CA ALA A 94 -6.24 16.79 8.48
C ALA A 94 -6.20 15.62 9.48
N THR A 95 -6.36 15.92 10.78
CA THR A 95 -6.46 14.91 11.84
C THR A 95 -7.66 14.00 11.62
N THR A 96 -8.83 14.59 11.32
CA THR A 96 -10.06 13.82 11.02
C THR A 96 -9.87 12.90 9.81
N CYS A 97 -9.18 13.37 8.77
CA CYS A 97 -8.87 12.57 7.58
C CYS A 97 -7.92 11.40 7.92
N ALA A 98 -6.89 11.66 8.73
CA ALA A 98 -5.96 10.62 9.18
C ALA A 98 -6.66 9.57 10.04
N ASP A 99 -7.47 9.99 11.02
CA ASP A 99 -8.24 9.09 11.89
C ASP A 99 -9.21 8.21 11.09
N LEU A 100 -9.86 8.77 10.07
CA LEU A 100 -10.72 8.02 9.15
C LEU A 100 -9.93 6.91 8.44
N LEU A 101 -8.80 7.27 7.82
CA LEU A 101 -7.96 6.31 7.09
C LEU A 101 -7.41 5.23 8.02
N ASP A 102 -6.95 5.59 9.20
CA ASP A 102 -6.45 4.65 10.21
C ASP A 102 -7.54 3.69 10.68
N TRP A 103 -8.75 4.19 10.93
CA TRP A 103 -9.87 3.35 11.32
C TRP A 103 -10.21 2.31 10.24
N HIS A 104 -10.30 2.73 8.98
CA HIS A 104 -10.57 1.83 7.86
C HIS A 104 -9.43 0.84 7.61
N SER A 105 -8.18 1.28 7.71
CA SER A 105 -7.00 0.42 7.63
C SER A 105 -7.00 -0.67 8.71
N GLN A 106 -7.30 -0.30 9.96
CA GLN A 106 -7.42 -1.25 11.06
C GLN A 106 -8.60 -2.21 10.88
N LYS A 107 -9.72 -1.74 10.32
CA LYS A 107 -10.88 -2.58 10.00
C LYS A 107 -10.52 -3.63 8.94
N LEU A 108 -9.94 -3.22 7.82
CA LEU A 108 -9.49 -4.13 6.76
C LEU A 108 -8.46 -5.14 7.27
N THR A 109 -7.50 -4.68 8.09
CA THR A 109 -6.51 -5.58 8.70
C THR A 109 -7.16 -6.65 9.57
N ARG A 110 -8.26 -6.33 10.28
CA ARG A 110 -9.01 -7.29 11.09
C ARG A 110 -9.75 -8.30 10.21
N GLU A 111 -10.43 -7.84 9.16
CA GLU A 111 -11.15 -8.72 8.21
C GLU A 111 -10.18 -9.67 7.48
N ILE A 112 -9.02 -9.17 7.01
CA ILE A 112 -8.00 -10.00 6.37
C ILE A 112 -7.49 -11.10 7.33
N LYS A 113 -7.22 -10.74 8.60
CA LYS A 113 -6.79 -11.73 9.61
C LYS A 113 -7.88 -12.76 9.93
N ALA A 114 -9.14 -12.33 9.97
CA ALA A 114 -10.27 -13.24 10.16
C ALA A 114 -10.36 -14.22 8.97
N PHE A 115 -10.29 -13.70 7.74
CA PHE A 115 -10.28 -14.50 6.51
C PHE A 115 -9.12 -15.50 6.46
N ASP A 116 -7.90 -15.08 6.79
CA ASP A 116 -6.73 -15.97 6.88
C ASP A 116 -6.93 -17.09 7.91
N SER A 117 -7.57 -16.79 9.04
CA SER A 117 -7.85 -17.78 10.07
C SER A 117 -8.90 -18.79 9.62
N GLU A 118 -9.92 -18.36 8.88
CA GLU A 118 -10.93 -19.24 8.28
C GLU A 118 -10.33 -20.14 7.20
N LEU A 119 -9.46 -19.60 6.33
CA LEU A 119 -8.76 -20.41 5.32
C LEU A 119 -7.86 -21.47 5.96
N LYS A 120 -7.16 -21.12 7.05
CA LYS A 120 -6.34 -22.08 7.81
C LYS A 120 -7.21 -23.16 8.45
N ALA A 121 -8.36 -22.80 9.01
CA ALA A 121 -9.31 -23.76 9.58
C ALA A 121 -9.89 -24.68 8.50
N GLU A 122 -10.29 -24.14 7.34
CA GLU A 122 -10.80 -24.92 6.21
C GLU A 122 -9.74 -25.90 5.68
N ASN A 123 -8.48 -25.45 5.58
CA ASN A 123 -7.38 -26.33 5.18
C ASN A 123 -7.06 -27.40 6.22
N ALA A 124 -7.10 -27.06 7.51
CA ALA A 124 -6.93 -28.04 8.59
C ALA A 124 -8.04 -29.10 8.55
N ILE A 125 -9.29 -28.70 8.34
CA ILE A 125 -10.43 -29.62 8.17
C ILE A 125 -10.21 -30.51 6.95
N LYS A 126 -9.85 -29.96 5.79
CA LYS A 126 -9.55 -30.75 4.58
C LYS A 126 -8.41 -31.74 4.81
N GLN A 127 -7.37 -31.35 5.54
CA GLN A 127 -6.25 -32.21 5.89
C GLN A 127 -6.67 -33.32 6.87
N GLU A 128 -7.54 -33.03 7.83
CA GLU A 128 -8.12 -34.01 8.74
C GLU A 128 -9.01 -35.03 8.02
N TYR A 129 -9.84 -34.60 7.07
CA TYR A 129 -10.62 -35.48 6.21
C TYR A 129 -9.73 -36.33 5.28
N ALA A 130 -8.61 -35.79 4.79
CA ALA A 130 -7.65 -36.55 4.00
C ALA A 130 -6.95 -37.65 4.81
N LEU A 131 -6.80 -37.46 6.12
CA LEU A 131 -6.24 -38.45 7.05
C LEU A 131 -7.28 -39.46 7.57
N GLN A 132 -8.57 -39.09 7.59
CA GLN A 132 -9.69 -40.00 7.90
C GLN A 132 -10.23 -40.77 6.68
N GLY A 133 -9.64 -40.59 5.49
CA GLY A 133 -9.88 -41.50 4.37
C GLY A 133 -9.59 -42.95 4.81
N PRO A 134 -10.34 -43.96 4.31
CA PRO A 134 -10.18 -45.33 4.75
C PRO A 134 -8.72 -45.71 4.62
N SER A 135 -8.13 -46.12 5.75
CA SER A 135 -6.71 -46.48 5.82
C SER A 135 -6.38 -47.41 4.65
N PRO A 136 -5.20 -47.34 4.03
CA PRO A 136 -4.80 -48.28 2.99
C PRO A 136 -5.04 -49.74 3.39
N ASP A 137 -4.98 -50.04 4.69
CA ASP A 137 -5.28 -51.37 5.23
C ASP A 137 -6.78 -51.68 5.36
N ASP A 138 -7.63 -50.69 5.57
CA ASP A 138 -9.09 -50.85 5.51
C ASP A 138 -9.56 -51.08 4.07
N LEU A 139 -8.96 -50.37 3.10
CA LEU A 139 -9.17 -50.62 1.67
C LEU A 139 -8.76 -52.05 1.27
N LYS A 140 -7.62 -52.54 1.77
CA LYS A 140 -7.18 -53.93 1.55
C LYS A 140 -8.14 -54.93 2.20
N ARG A 141 -8.63 -54.67 3.41
CA ARG A 141 -9.61 -55.55 4.10
C ARG A 141 -10.94 -55.61 3.35
N VAL A 142 -11.41 -54.49 2.83
CA VAL A 142 -12.62 -54.45 1.99
C VAL A 142 -12.40 -55.24 0.70
N ARG A 143 -11.27 -55.03 0.01
CA ARG A 143 -10.92 -55.79 -1.21
C ARG A 143 -10.78 -57.30 -0.96
N LEU A 144 -10.22 -57.68 0.19
CA LEU A 144 -10.03 -59.08 0.55
C LEU A 144 -11.39 -59.75 0.81
N LYS A 145 -12.29 -59.08 1.55
CA LYS A 145 -13.66 -59.54 1.78
C LYS A 145 -14.46 -59.65 0.49
N GLU A 146 -14.25 -58.73 -0.44
CA GLU A 146 -14.91 -58.74 -1.75
C GLU A 146 -14.41 -59.89 -2.63
N MET A 147 -13.10 -60.16 -2.64
CA MET A 147 -12.53 -61.35 -3.29
C MET A 147 -13.02 -62.66 -2.66
N GLU A 148 -13.11 -62.75 -1.33
CA GLU A 148 -13.64 -63.93 -0.64
C GLU A 148 -15.13 -64.14 -0.94
N ALA A 149 -15.91 -63.07 -0.98
CA ALA A 149 -17.32 -63.14 -1.36
C ALA A 149 -17.49 -63.62 -2.81
N GLU A 150 -16.64 -63.15 -3.73
CA GLU A 150 -16.66 -63.59 -5.13
C GLU A 150 -16.22 -65.05 -5.28
N ARG A 151 -15.20 -65.49 -4.51
CA ARG A 151 -14.80 -66.90 -4.45
C ARG A 151 -15.94 -67.80 -3.95
N ASN A 152 -16.62 -67.38 -2.88
CA ASN A 152 -17.79 -68.11 -2.36
C ASN A 152 -18.92 -68.19 -3.38
N ARG A 153 -19.20 -67.11 -4.15
CA ARG A 153 -20.18 -67.12 -5.24
C ARG A 153 -19.80 -68.06 -6.38
N GLN A 154 -18.52 -68.18 -6.70
CA GLN A 154 -18.05 -69.14 -7.69
C GLN A 154 -18.16 -70.59 -7.21
N GLU A 155 -17.85 -70.84 -5.93
CA GLU A 155 -18.01 -72.17 -5.32
C GLU A 155 -19.48 -72.60 -5.27
N THR A 156 -20.42 -71.70 -4.93
CA THR A 156 -21.85 -72.03 -4.96
C THR A 156 -22.33 -72.35 -6.37
N ARG A 157 -21.95 -71.53 -7.36
CA ARG A 157 -22.26 -71.80 -8.78
C ARG A 157 -21.70 -73.14 -9.26
N LYS A 158 -20.50 -73.52 -8.80
CA LYS A 158 -19.89 -74.82 -9.15
C LYS A 158 -20.66 -75.97 -8.50
N ARG A 159 -21.03 -75.86 -7.23
CA ARG A 159 -21.85 -76.88 -6.54
C ARG A 159 -23.22 -77.05 -7.19
N GLU A 160 -23.83 -75.97 -7.67
CA GLU A 160 -25.09 -76.04 -8.43
C GLU A 160 -24.93 -76.77 -9.77
N ARG A 161 -23.83 -76.53 -10.51
CA ARG A 161 -23.52 -77.29 -11.74
C ARG A 161 -23.29 -78.77 -11.45
N ASP A 162 -22.47 -79.08 -10.45
CA ASP A 162 -22.14 -80.47 -10.08
C ASP A 162 -23.39 -81.23 -9.59
N ALA A 163 -24.34 -80.54 -8.94
CA ALA A 163 -25.63 -81.11 -8.57
C ALA A 163 -26.50 -81.37 -9.81
N GLY A 164 -26.58 -80.42 -10.75
CA GLY A 164 -27.31 -80.59 -12.02
C GLY A 164 -26.74 -81.71 -12.91
N GLU A 165 -25.41 -81.89 -12.94
CA GLU A 165 -24.76 -82.99 -13.67
C GLU A 165 -25.03 -84.37 -13.07
N ARG A 166 -25.18 -84.47 -11.74
CA ARG A 166 -25.58 -85.73 -11.09
C ARG A 166 -27.02 -86.11 -11.42
N ASP A 167 -27.92 -85.14 -11.50
CA ASP A 167 -29.31 -85.38 -11.92
C ASP A 167 -29.40 -85.77 -13.40
N GLN A 168 -28.59 -85.15 -14.28
CA GLN A 168 -28.50 -85.56 -15.68
C GLN A 168 -27.88 -86.95 -15.86
N ARG A 169 -26.85 -87.31 -15.09
CA ARG A 169 -26.27 -88.66 -15.09
C ARG A 169 -27.22 -89.72 -14.51
N ALA A 170 -28.07 -89.38 -13.56
CA ALA A 170 -29.14 -90.28 -13.09
C ALA A 170 -30.21 -90.51 -14.18
N SER A 171 -30.44 -89.53 -15.05
CA SER A 171 -31.36 -89.65 -16.18
C SER A 171 -30.79 -90.39 -17.40
N SER A 172 -29.47 -90.56 -17.52
CA SER A 172 -28.82 -91.17 -18.69
C SER A 172 -28.45 -92.66 -18.53
N VAL A 173 -28.87 -93.34 -17.46
CA VAL A 173 -28.58 -94.77 -17.20
C VAL A 173 -29.64 -95.74 -17.80
N ALA A 174 -30.56 -95.25 -18.65
CA ALA A 174 -31.66 -96.06 -19.20
C ALA A 174 -31.61 -96.30 -20.73
N ALA A 175 -30.46 -96.14 -21.40
CA ALA A 175 -30.37 -96.49 -22.82
C ALA A 175 -28.93 -96.87 -23.26
N GLU A 176 -28.71 -98.18 -23.38
CA GLU A 176 -27.75 -98.82 -24.30
C GLU A 176 -28.59 -99.74 -25.24
N PRO A 177 -28.18 -100.13 -26.48
CA PRO A 177 -26.84 -100.68 -26.76
C PRO A 177 -26.23 -100.56 -28.21
N LEU A 178 -24.93 -100.91 -28.28
CA LEU A 178 -24.14 -101.75 -29.24
C LEU A 178 -23.81 -101.39 -30.73
N ASP A 179 -22.55 -101.76 -31.05
CA ASP A 179 -21.88 -102.16 -32.33
C ASP A 179 -21.40 -101.08 -33.33
N GLU A 180 -20.29 -101.20 -34.08
CA GLU A 180 -19.02 -101.99 -34.08
C GLU A 180 -18.13 -101.36 -35.20
N ALA A 181 -16.80 -101.52 -35.10
CA ALA A 181 -15.77 -101.53 -36.16
C ALA A 181 -15.14 -100.23 -36.75
N GLY A 182 -13.79 -100.17 -36.68
CA GLY A 182 -12.98 -100.05 -37.91
C GLY A 182 -11.93 -98.92 -38.08
N LEU A 183 -10.66 -99.24 -37.75
CA LEU A 183 -9.39 -98.92 -38.48
C LEU A 183 -8.90 -97.46 -38.69
N GLY A 184 -7.60 -97.23 -38.37
CA GLY A 184 -6.70 -96.47 -39.28
C GLY A 184 -5.71 -95.45 -38.71
N ALA A 185 -4.49 -95.90 -38.41
CA ALA A 185 -3.15 -95.27 -38.63
C ALA A 185 -2.73 -93.88 -38.06
N THR A 186 -1.45 -93.88 -37.65
CA THR A 186 -0.54 -92.88 -37.02
C THR A 186 0.13 -91.93 -38.06
N PRO A 187 1.23 -91.17 -37.76
CA PRO A 187 1.62 -90.29 -36.62
C PRO A 187 2.13 -88.90 -37.07
N ALA A 188 2.35 -87.94 -36.14
CA ALA A 188 3.49 -86.99 -36.16
C ALA A 188 3.55 -86.10 -34.89
N THR A 189 4.50 -86.40 -34.00
CA THR A 189 5.22 -85.47 -33.10
C THR A 189 6.37 -84.79 -33.91
N PRO A 190 7.15 -83.78 -33.44
CA PRO A 190 7.57 -83.53 -32.04
C PRO A 190 7.79 -82.05 -31.59
N ALA A 191 8.22 -81.95 -30.32
CA ALA A 191 9.02 -80.87 -29.67
C ALA A 191 8.26 -79.57 -29.36
N ASP A 192 8.31 -78.97 -28.17
CA ASP A 192 9.46 -78.63 -27.34
C ASP A 192 8.96 -78.31 -25.89
N SER A 193 9.46 -78.98 -24.84
CA SER A 193 10.60 -78.60 -23.97
C SER A 193 10.22 -77.72 -22.77
N PHE A 194 10.11 -78.42 -21.64
CA PHE A 194 10.22 -78.00 -20.25
C PHE A 194 11.47 -77.12 -19.98
N ALA A 195 11.33 -76.06 -19.18
CA ALA A 195 12.40 -75.59 -18.28
C ALA A 195 11.87 -74.71 -17.14
N MET A 196 12.41 -74.96 -15.95
CA MET A 196 12.06 -74.42 -14.64
C MET A 196 12.50 -72.97 -14.35
N PRO A 197 11.96 -72.35 -13.28
CA PRO A 197 12.49 -71.12 -12.67
C PRO A 197 13.33 -71.41 -11.40
N ALA A 198 14.43 -70.68 -11.18
CA ALA A 198 15.04 -70.31 -9.87
C ALA A 198 16.35 -69.47 -10.08
N PRO A 199 17.09 -69.00 -9.05
CA PRO A 199 16.95 -67.69 -8.37
C PRO A 199 18.30 -66.91 -8.22
N ARG A 200 18.32 -65.86 -7.36
CA ARG A 200 19.48 -65.05 -6.85
C ARG A 200 19.93 -63.87 -7.74
N ALA A 201 20.37 -62.70 -7.27
CA ALA A 201 20.62 -62.12 -5.95
C ALA A 201 20.72 -60.57 -6.07
N PRO A 202 20.72 -59.81 -4.96
CA PRO A 202 20.75 -58.34 -4.94
C PRO A 202 22.13 -57.75 -4.57
N ALA A 203 22.42 -56.51 -4.99
CA ALA A 203 23.25 -55.46 -4.34
C ALA A 203 23.74 -54.40 -5.38
N PRO A 204 24.28 -53.22 -5.00
CA PRO A 204 24.48 -52.66 -3.66
C PRO A 204 23.90 -51.24 -3.44
N ARG A 205 23.89 -50.90 -2.15
CA ARG A 205 23.73 -49.58 -1.55
C ARG A 205 24.91 -48.66 -1.88
N SER A 206 24.63 -47.37 -2.05
CA SER A 206 25.55 -46.28 -1.67
C SER A 206 24.87 -45.43 -0.60
N GLY A 207 25.44 -45.42 0.60
CA GLY A 207 25.08 -44.53 1.69
C GLY A 207 25.79 -43.18 1.59
N GLY A 208 25.32 -42.24 2.40
CA GLY A 208 25.91 -40.91 2.53
C GLY A 208 25.18 -40.04 3.55
N LEU A 209 25.11 -40.51 4.80
CA LEU A 209 24.81 -39.69 5.98
C LEU A 209 25.97 -38.73 6.21
N HIS A 210 25.74 -37.42 6.27
CA HIS A 210 26.55 -36.50 7.07
C HIS A 210 25.67 -35.82 8.12
N SER A 211 26.15 -35.93 9.34
CA SER A 211 25.60 -35.41 10.58
C SER A 211 26.66 -34.49 11.17
N SER A 212 26.30 -33.24 11.43
CA SER A 212 26.99 -32.31 12.33
C SER A 212 25.86 -31.50 12.96
N LYS A 213 25.45 -31.65 14.23
CA LYS A 213 26.19 -31.54 15.50
C LYS A 213 26.97 -30.23 15.61
N GLY A 214 26.39 -29.33 16.39
CA GLY A 214 26.90 -28.04 16.84
C GLY A 214 25.71 -27.08 16.97
N ASP A 215 25.41 -26.42 18.07
CA ASP A 215 25.96 -26.50 19.41
C ASP A 215 24.91 -25.94 20.38
N ARG A 216 25.00 -26.35 21.64
CA ARG A 216 24.25 -25.75 22.74
C ARG A 216 24.71 -24.30 22.90
N VAL A 217 23.78 -23.35 22.88
CA VAL A 217 23.87 -22.20 23.81
C VAL A 217 22.54 -22.04 24.54
N ARG A 218 22.66 -22.37 25.82
CA ARG A 218 21.77 -22.08 26.94
C ARG A 218 22.02 -20.63 27.33
N GLN A 219 21.00 -19.77 27.31
CA GLN A 219 20.87 -18.53 28.09
C GLN A 219 19.39 -18.12 27.97
N SER A 220 18.58 -18.45 28.97
CA SER A 220 18.19 -17.57 30.09
C SER A 220 17.01 -16.65 29.73
N PRO A 221 15.92 -16.65 30.52
CA PRO A 221 14.77 -15.79 30.31
C PRO A 221 15.07 -14.41 30.89
N GLU A 222 15.30 -13.41 30.04
CA GLU A 222 15.19 -12.02 30.46
C GLU A 222 13.71 -11.64 30.53
N GLN A 223 13.20 -11.75 31.75
CA GLN A 223 12.16 -10.88 32.25
C GLN A 223 12.65 -9.44 32.10
N LEU A 224 11.97 -8.66 31.27
CA LEU A 224 12.05 -7.20 31.35
C LEU A 224 10.68 -6.61 31.72
N PRO A 225 10.69 -5.62 32.61
CA PRO A 225 9.52 -5.19 33.35
C PRO A 225 8.57 -4.35 32.49
N SER A 226 7.29 -4.67 32.64
CA SER A 226 6.18 -3.77 32.36
C SER A 226 6.31 -2.51 33.21
N HIS A 227 6.84 -1.44 32.62
CA HIS A 227 6.77 -0.10 33.20
C HIS A 227 6.09 0.86 32.22
N MET A 228 4.77 0.76 32.15
CA MET A 228 3.93 1.84 31.64
C MET A 228 4.01 3.05 32.59
N PRO A 229 4.37 4.25 32.12
CA PRO A 229 4.08 5.46 32.86
C PRO A 229 2.56 5.72 32.79
N LYS A 230 1.91 5.66 33.95
CA LYS A 230 0.53 6.12 34.15
C LYS A 230 0.44 7.60 33.77
N ARG A 231 0.02 7.91 32.55
CA ARG A 231 -0.51 9.23 32.23
C ARG A 231 -1.88 9.36 32.90
N LYS A 232 -1.89 10.07 34.03
CA LYS A 232 -3.10 10.66 34.63
C LYS A 232 -3.74 11.53 33.55
N ALA A 233 -4.86 11.07 33.00
CA ALA A 233 -5.78 11.95 32.29
C ALA A 233 -6.32 12.97 33.29
N ALA A 234 -5.90 14.22 33.11
CA ALA A 234 -6.50 15.36 33.79
C ALA A 234 -7.92 15.52 33.23
N GLN A 235 -8.88 15.05 34.02
CA GLN A 235 -10.28 15.36 33.91
C GLN A 235 -10.46 16.83 34.30
N ARG A 236 -10.52 17.74 33.33
CA ARG A 236 -11.02 19.11 33.51
C ARG A 236 -11.32 19.77 32.16
N ALA A 237 -12.57 20.19 32.02
CA ALA A 237 -13.14 21.16 31.08
C ALA A 237 -14.30 20.60 30.23
N GLY A 238 -15.31 20.05 30.91
CA GLY A 238 -16.67 19.97 30.38
C GLY A 238 -17.57 20.72 31.35
N GLN A 239 -17.81 22.02 31.10
CA GLN A 239 -18.94 22.81 31.59
C GLN A 239 -18.75 24.27 31.17
N ALA A 240 -19.36 24.66 30.05
CA ALA A 240 -19.94 25.99 29.81
C ALA A 240 -20.45 26.08 28.37
N ALA A 241 -21.64 25.53 28.10
CA ALA A 241 -22.42 25.87 26.91
C ALA A 241 -23.91 25.54 27.16
N ALA A 242 -24.52 26.30 28.07
CA ALA A 242 -25.96 26.41 28.18
C ALA A 242 -26.27 27.77 28.81
N SER A 243 -26.46 28.77 27.95
CA SER A 243 -27.34 29.93 28.16
C SER A 243 -27.37 30.74 26.87
N LEU A 244 -28.18 30.23 25.95
CA LEU A 244 -28.79 30.99 24.86
C LEU A 244 -30.02 31.69 25.48
N MET A 245 -30.10 33.03 25.42
CA MET A 245 -31.30 33.89 25.47
C MET A 245 -30.94 35.26 26.06
N ALA A 246 -30.68 36.24 25.18
CA ALA A 246 -31.16 37.61 25.31
C ALA A 246 -30.81 38.35 24.02
N ALA A 247 -31.86 38.73 23.29
CA ALA A 247 -31.79 39.66 22.17
C ALA A 247 -31.50 41.06 22.73
N GLU A 248 -30.52 41.77 22.15
CA GLU A 248 -30.40 43.21 22.35
C GLU A 248 -30.56 43.91 21.00
N ASP A 249 -31.62 44.72 21.00
CA ASP A 249 -32.18 45.58 19.97
C ASP A 249 -31.22 46.77 19.77
N GLY A 250 -30.55 46.83 18.62
CA GLY A 250 -29.68 47.93 18.24
C GLY A 250 -30.49 49.15 17.84
N ARG A 251 -30.86 49.96 18.83
CA ARG A 251 -31.38 51.32 18.65
C ARG A 251 -30.54 52.29 19.48
N ASP A 252 -30.13 53.37 18.85
CA ASP A 252 -29.50 54.52 19.51
C ASP A 252 -30.52 55.20 20.45
N GLU A 253 -30.04 55.98 21.44
CA GLU A 253 -30.83 56.64 22.51
C GLU A 253 -31.97 57.57 22.00
N ASP A 254 -32.04 57.84 20.69
CA ASP A 254 -33.12 58.60 20.04
C ASP A 254 -33.99 57.77 19.07
N GLY A 255 -33.79 56.45 18.99
CA GLY A 255 -34.71 55.51 18.31
C GLY A 255 -34.70 55.52 16.77
N ASN A 256 -33.63 55.98 16.11
CA ASN A 256 -33.53 55.97 14.65
C ASN A 256 -32.68 54.80 14.11
N PRO A 257 -33.05 54.18 12.96
CA PRO A 257 -32.25 53.15 12.33
C PRO A 257 -31.07 53.73 11.52
N LEU A 258 -29.86 53.21 11.74
CA LEU A 258 -28.64 53.59 11.03
C LEU A 258 -28.72 53.27 9.51
N PRO A 259 -28.37 54.22 8.62
CA PRO A 259 -28.39 53.97 7.18
C PRO A 259 -27.17 53.17 6.71
N SER A 260 -27.45 52.06 6.03
CA SER A 260 -26.47 51.30 5.23
C SER A 260 -26.14 52.03 3.93
N ALA A 261 -24.89 52.45 3.77
CA ALA A 261 -24.26 52.86 2.51
C ALA A 261 -22.73 52.69 2.71
N LEU A 262 -21.92 52.16 1.79
CA LEU A 262 -21.82 52.48 0.39
C LEU A 262 -21.12 51.34 -0.39
N ALA A 263 -21.55 51.19 -1.64
CA ALA A 263 -20.84 50.55 -2.73
C ALA A 263 -19.84 51.53 -3.40
N GLY A 264 -18.78 50.99 -3.99
CA GLY A 264 -17.86 51.68 -4.92
C GLY A 264 -16.55 50.88 -5.03
N SER A 265 -16.24 50.14 -6.10
CA SER A 265 -15.97 50.51 -7.51
C SER A 265 -14.53 51.01 -7.75
N MET A 266 -13.91 50.45 -8.82
CA MET A 266 -12.67 50.86 -9.50
C MET A 266 -11.35 50.45 -8.79
N ALA A 267 -10.26 50.03 -9.44
CA ALA A 267 -9.93 49.82 -10.84
C ALA A 267 -8.64 48.97 -10.90
N ALA A 268 -8.38 48.41 -12.09
CA ALA A 268 -7.15 47.75 -12.50
C ALA A 268 -5.90 48.64 -12.36
N VAL A 269 -4.78 48.04 -11.96
CA VAL A 269 -3.42 48.48 -12.32
C VAL A 269 -2.51 47.26 -12.48
N ASP A 270 -1.68 47.37 -13.50
CA ASP A 270 -0.76 46.42 -14.10
C ASP A 270 0.40 45.94 -13.22
N ASP A 271 0.82 44.71 -13.54
CA ASP A 271 2.21 44.26 -13.78
C ASP A 271 3.32 44.79 -12.84
N PHE A 272 3.69 43.98 -11.83
CA PHE A 272 4.99 44.13 -11.17
C PHE A 272 5.63 42.78 -10.84
N SER A 273 6.80 42.60 -11.42
CA SER A 273 7.73 41.48 -11.33
C SER A 273 8.04 41.06 -9.89
N MET A 274 7.89 39.77 -9.64
CA MET A 274 8.13 39.09 -8.38
C MET A 274 9.56 38.55 -8.37
N ALA A 275 10.49 39.26 -7.73
CA ALA A 275 11.77 38.71 -7.32
C ALA A 275 12.26 39.39 -6.04
N ASP A 276 12.50 38.55 -5.04
CA ASP A 276 13.48 38.67 -3.97
C ASP A 276 13.00 39.00 -2.54
N ALA A 277 13.55 38.16 -1.65
CA ALA A 277 13.73 38.22 -0.20
C ALA A 277 12.51 38.30 0.75
N LEU A 278 12.38 37.27 1.62
CA LEU A 278 12.80 37.42 3.02
C LEU A 278 12.90 36.08 3.77
N VAL A 279 14.11 35.90 4.34
CA VAL A 279 14.57 34.88 5.26
C VAL A 279 13.98 35.14 6.66
N LEU A 280 13.48 34.09 7.32
CA LEU A 280 12.99 34.14 8.70
C LEU A 280 14.03 33.51 9.63
N GLU A 281 14.67 34.32 10.47
CA GLU A 281 15.52 33.85 11.56
C GLU A 281 14.67 33.26 12.69
N THR A 282 14.97 32.02 13.09
CA THR A 282 14.62 31.50 14.42
C THR A 282 15.87 30.97 15.10
N ALA A 283 16.14 31.52 16.29
CA ALA A 283 17.20 31.10 17.18
C ALA A 283 16.79 29.81 17.92
N ASP A 284 17.49 28.70 17.65
CA ASP A 284 17.96 27.78 18.69
C ASP A 284 19.01 26.79 18.15
N GLY A 285 20.23 26.87 18.68
CA GLY A 285 21.00 25.74 19.22
C GLY A 285 21.48 24.56 18.36
N GLY A 286 21.18 24.45 17.07
CA GLY A 286 21.75 23.41 16.21
C GLY A 286 21.77 23.90 14.77
N ALA A 287 22.95 24.13 14.20
CA ALA A 287 23.08 24.66 12.84
C ALA A 287 22.24 23.81 11.87
N PRO A 288 21.11 24.32 11.33
CA PRO A 288 20.42 23.62 10.26
C PRO A 288 21.39 23.62 9.10
N ILE A 289 21.71 22.44 8.58
CA ILE A 289 22.39 22.35 7.30
C ILE A 289 21.37 22.84 6.28
N ASN A 290 21.38 24.15 6.01
CA ASN A 290 20.59 24.77 4.96
C ASN A 290 21.10 24.21 3.63
N PHE A 291 20.51 23.10 3.20
CA PHE A 291 20.67 22.55 1.86
C PHE A 291 19.81 23.30 0.83
N THR A 292 19.54 24.59 1.04
CA THR A 292 19.00 25.45 -0.01
C THR A 292 20.10 25.72 -1.03
N ARG A 293 20.31 24.75 -1.93
CA ARG A 293 21.11 24.94 -3.12
C ARG A 293 20.50 26.10 -3.91
N GLN A 294 21.31 27.08 -4.28
CA GLN A 294 20.84 28.21 -5.08
C GLN A 294 20.57 27.72 -6.50
N ILE A 295 19.32 27.87 -6.98
CA ILE A 295 18.97 27.54 -8.37
C ILE A 295 19.96 28.29 -9.28
N PRO A 296 20.61 27.63 -10.25
CA PRO A 296 21.49 28.31 -11.20
C PRO A 296 20.79 29.53 -11.81
N ASP A 297 21.50 30.66 -11.89
CA ASP A 297 20.93 31.92 -12.35
C ASP A 297 20.19 31.76 -13.68
N GLY A 298 18.91 32.12 -13.69
CA GLY A 298 18.05 32.08 -14.88
C GLY A 298 17.34 30.74 -15.15
N MET A 299 17.56 29.71 -14.33
CA MET A 299 16.79 28.46 -14.41
C MET A 299 15.59 28.48 -13.46
N LYS A 300 14.51 27.84 -13.87
CA LYS A 300 13.33 27.54 -13.05
C LYS A 300 13.44 26.12 -12.50
N GLN A 301 12.76 25.85 -11.41
CA GLN A 301 12.67 24.50 -10.86
C GLN A 301 12.01 23.50 -11.82
N SER A 302 10.98 23.95 -12.53
CA SER A 302 10.30 23.18 -13.57
C SER A 302 10.00 24.03 -14.80
N ALA A 303 9.92 23.38 -15.97
CA ALA A 303 9.61 24.03 -17.24
C ALA A 303 8.95 23.06 -18.23
N ASP A 304 8.17 23.59 -19.18
CA ASP A 304 7.53 22.80 -20.24
C ASP A 304 8.53 22.19 -21.25
N ASN A 305 9.76 22.73 -21.29
CA ASN A 305 10.83 22.32 -22.18
C ASN A 305 12.16 22.29 -21.41
N PRO A 306 13.15 21.49 -21.83
CA PRO A 306 14.47 21.52 -21.23
C PRO A 306 15.07 22.92 -21.35
N GLN A 307 15.47 23.49 -20.22
CA GLN A 307 15.89 24.88 -20.10
C GLN A 307 17.36 25.05 -20.49
N ALA A 308 18.17 24.01 -20.26
CA ALA A 308 19.59 24.03 -20.55
C ALA A 308 19.90 23.33 -21.88
N VAL A 309 20.96 23.79 -22.55
CA VAL A 309 21.55 23.06 -23.69
C VAL A 309 22.25 21.82 -23.13
N GLY A 310 21.49 20.74 -22.99
CA GLY A 310 21.98 19.46 -22.52
C GLY A 310 22.11 18.43 -23.64
N ARG A 311 22.69 17.27 -23.31
CA ARG A 311 22.55 16.05 -24.12
C ARG A 311 21.76 15.02 -23.32
N LEU A 312 20.99 14.19 -24.02
CA LEU A 312 20.30 13.07 -23.39
C LEU A 312 21.32 12.11 -22.74
N LEU A 313 20.94 11.61 -21.57
CA LEU A 313 21.70 10.58 -20.87
C LEU A 313 21.77 9.32 -21.75
N THR A 314 22.96 8.77 -21.92
CA THR A 314 23.17 7.51 -22.66
C THR A 314 23.73 6.42 -21.75
N HIS A 315 23.65 5.16 -22.17
CA HIS A 315 24.21 4.02 -21.42
C HIS A 315 25.72 4.16 -21.13
N GLN A 316 26.46 4.90 -21.96
CA GLN A 316 27.90 5.14 -21.76
C GLN A 316 28.18 6.11 -20.61
N ASP A 317 27.18 6.87 -20.18
CA ASP A 317 27.33 7.88 -19.15
C ASP A 317 27.11 7.31 -17.75
N ILE A 318 26.42 6.17 -17.65
CA ILE A 318 26.12 5.47 -16.39
C ILE A 318 27.45 5.04 -15.74
N GLY A 319 27.90 5.84 -14.78
CA GLY A 319 29.16 5.64 -14.06
C GLY A 319 29.25 6.60 -12.87
N HIS A 320 30.29 6.43 -12.04
CA HIS A 320 30.48 7.27 -10.85
C HIS A 320 30.62 8.77 -11.15
N GLN A 321 30.95 9.14 -12.38
CA GLN A 321 31.07 10.52 -12.88
C GLN A 321 29.75 11.30 -12.96
N LEU A 322 28.60 10.61 -12.85
CA LEU A 322 27.28 11.23 -12.80
C LEU A 322 26.96 11.76 -11.39
N LYS A 323 27.62 11.27 -10.34
CA LYS A 323 27.40 11.74 -8.97
C LYS A 323 27.78 13.22 -8.84
N GLY A 324 26.85 14.02 -8.34
CA GLY A 324 26.96 15.48 -8.21
C GLY A 324 26.65 16.26 -9.50
N ARG A 325 26.31 15.59 -10.60
CA ARG A 325 25.91 16.29 -11.83
C ARG A 325 24.47 16.75 -11.76
N GLN A 326 24.24 17.92 -12.33
CA GLN A 326 22.90 18.46 -12.55
C GLN A 326 22.33 17.94 -13.87
N ALA A 327 21.04 17.64 -13.84
CA ALA A 327 20.29 17.14 -14.98
C ALA A 327 18.87 17.71 -14.94
N GLU A 328 18.19 17.62 -16.08
CA GLU A 328 16.75 17.86 -16.18
C GLU A 328 16.06 16.51 -16.39
N LEU A 329 15.05 16.20 -15.57
CA LEU A 329 14.26 14.98 -15.63
C LEU A 329 12.86 15.31 -16.17
N PHE A 330 12.44 14.63 -17.22
CA PHE A 330 11.10 14.75 -17.76
C PHE A 330 10.14 13.82 -17.03
N TRP A 331 9.00 14.35 -16.59
CA TRP A 331 7.93 13.57 -15.97
C TRP A 331 6.71 13.49 -16.90
N PRO A 332 6.24 12.28 -17.26
CA PRO A 332 5.20 12.12 -18.27
C PRO A 332 3.79 12.48 -17.77
N ASP A 333 3.53 12.44 -16.46
CA ASP A 333 2.19 12.67 -15.92
C ASP A 333 1.74 14.14 -16.03
N ASP A 334 2.69 15.06 -15.87
CA ASP A 334 2.46 16.51 -15.94
C ASP A 334 3.11 17.16 -17.17
N ASN A 335 3.92 16.41 -17.93
CA ASN A 335 4.63 16.87 -19.11
C ASN A 335 5.58 18.04 -18.79
N LEU A 336 6.26 17.98 -17.65
CA LEU A 336 7.23 18.98 -17.20
C LEU A 336 8.65 18.40 -17.07
N TRP A 337 9.64 19.28 -17.24
CA TRP A 337 11.05 19.02 -16.98
C TRP A 337 11.43 19.61 -15.63
N TYR A 338 12.01 18.79 -14.76
CA TYR A 338 12.42 19.15 -13.41
C TYR A 338 13.94 19.23 -13.28
N LEU A 339 14.43 20.29 -12.65
CA LEU A 339 15.85 20.42 -12.31
C LEU A 339 16.19 19.51 -11.12
N ILE A 340 17.11 18.57 -11.35
CA ILE A 340 17.54 17.58 -10.38
C ILE A 340 19.08 17.56 -10.26
N GLU A 341 19.57 17.07 -9.13
CA GLU A 341 20.97 16.69 -8.97
C GLU A 341 21.09 15.23 -8.57
N ILE A 342 22.00 14.50 -9.19
CA ILE A 342 22.25 13.09 -8.90
C ILE A 342 23.10 13.01 -7.63
N SER A 343 22.53 12.57 -6.52
CA SER A 343 23.21 12.51 -5.22
C SER A 343 24.07 11.26 -5.06
N ASP A 344 23.56 10.10 -5.47
CA ASP A 344 24.29 8.84 -5.37
C ASP A 344 23.86 7.85 -6.47
N ILE A 345 24.71 6.86 -6.76
CA ILE A 345 24.49 5.90 -7.85
C ILE A 345 24.91 4.50 -7.42
N ASN A 346 24.00 3.56 -7.57
CA ASN A 346 24.24 2.13 -7.41
C ASN A 346 24.41 1.47 -8.80
N LEU A 347 25.67 1.21 -9.17
CA LEU A 347 26.01 0.60 -10.45
C LEU A 347 25.64 -0.88 -10.56
N GLU A 348 25.41 -1.59 -9.44
CA GLU A 348 24.99 -3.00 -9.51
C GLU A 348 23.51 -3.12 -9.88
N GLN A 349 22.71 -2.18 -9.42
CA GLN A 349 21.26 -2.17 -9.64
C GLN A 349 20.84 -1.23 -10.78
N HIS A 350 21.78 -0.47 -11.34
CA HIS A 350 21.53 0.58 -12.32
C HIS A 350 20.53 1.63 -11.82
N LYS A 351 20.61 1.96 -10.53
CA LYS A 351 19.73 2.94 -9.88
C LYS A 351 20.49 4.17 -9.41
N ALA A 352 19.83 5.32 -9.43
CA ALA A 352 20.38 6.56 -8.90
C ALA A 352 19.44 7.18 -7.86
N GLN A 353 20.01 7.72 -6.80
CA GLN A 353 19.30 8.60 -5.90
C GLN A 353 19.45 10.03 -6.39
N ILE A 354 18.33 10.67 -6.71
CA ILE A 354 18.28 12.06 -7.15
C ILE A 354 17.71 12.94 -6.04
N ILE A 355 18.03 14.23 -6.13
CA ILE A 355 17.49 15.27 -5.26
C ILE A 355 16.89 16.34 -6.16
N TYR A 356 15.60 16.58 -6.01
CA TYR A 356 14.91 17.70 -6.63
C TYR A 356 15.35 19.01 -6.00
N TRP A 357 15.19 20.12 -6.72
CA TRP A 357 15.51 21.42 -6.13
C TRP A 357 14.62 21.82 -4.94
N THR A 358 13.46 21.17 -4.75
CA THR A 358 12.65 21.25 -3.52
C THR A 358 13.36 20.66 -2.29
N GLY A 359 14.40 19.84 -2.49
CA GLY A 359 15.04 19.03 -1.45
C GLY A 359 14.43 17.63 -1.29
N GLU A 360 13.39 17.31 -2.04
CA GLU A 360 12.82 15.96 -2.07
C GLU A 360 13.78 14.98 -2.76
N THR A 361 13.81 13.74 -2.30
CA THR A 361 14.73 12.72 -2.82
C THR A 361 13.95 11.55 -3.38
N GLU A 362 14.41 11.02 -4.51
CA GLU A 362 13.78 9.88 -5.18
C GLU A 362 14.82 8.91 -5.74
N GLU A 363 14.44 7.65 -5.89
CA GLU A 363 15.26 6.59 -6.48
C GLU A 363 14.76 6.31 -7.90
N LEU A 364 15.63 6.47 -8.90
CA LEU A 364 15.32 6.25 -10.31
C LEU A 364 16.05 5.03 -10.87
N ASP A 365 15.41 4.33 -11.80
CA ASP A 365 16.02 3.30 -12.63
C ASP A 365 16.66 3.94 -13.87
N LEU A 366 17.99 3.92 -13.95
CA LEU A 366 18.73 4.58 -15.03
C LEU A 366 18.54 3.87 -16.38
N GLU A 367 18.23 2.57 -16.42
CA GLU A 367 18.01 1.87 -17.69
C GLU A 367 16.70 2.33 -18.34
N GLU A 368 15.64 2.44 -17.55
CA GLU A 368 14.34 2.93 -18.00
C GLU A 368 14.45 4.37 -18.49
N ILE A 369 15.07 5.24 -17.70
CA ILE A 369 15.24 6.65 -18.04
C ILE A 369 16.05 6.84 -19.34
N VAL A 370 17.12 6.07 -19.56
CA VAL A 370 17.90 6.14 -20.80
C VAL A 370 17.12 5.60 -21.99
N LYS A 371 16.35 4.53 -21.79
CA LYS A 371 15.52 3.93 -22.84
C LYS A 371 14.42 4.88 -23.31
N GLU A 372 13.82 5.62 -22.38
CA GLU A 372 12.76 6.59 -22.66
C GLU A 372 13.30 7.95 -23.11
N GLY A 373 14.56 8.26 -22.80
CA GLY A 373 15.16 9.55 -23.11
C GLY A 373 14.64 10.67 -22.21
N HIS A 374 14.24 10.33 -20.97
CA HIS A 374 13.61 11.25 -20.02
C HIS A 374 14.60 12.03 -19.15
N MET A 375 15.91 11.96 -19.43
CA MET A 375 16.92 12.73 -18.69
C MET A 375 17.90 13.41 -19.64
N SER A 376 18.08 14.71 -19.43
CA SER A 376 19.04 15.55 -20.14
C SER A 376 20.13 16.04 -19.18
N LEU A 377 21.39 15.72 -19.47
CA LEU A 377 22.53 16.17 -18.67
C LEU A 377 22.92 17.60 -19.06
N ILE A 378 23.03 18.47 -18.07
CA ILE A 378 23.46 19.87 -18.25
C ILE A 378 24.99 19.87 -18.46
N LEU A 379 25.46 20.40 -19.59
CA LEU A 379 26.87 20.35 -19.98
C LEU A 379 27.73 21.43 -19.29
N GLU A 380 27.10 22.51 -18.81
CA GLU A 380 27.79 23.63 -18.18
C GLU A 380 27.86 23.46 -16.66
N GLN A 381 28.87 22.75 -16.18
CA GLN A 381 29.39 22.97 -14.83
C GLN A 381 30.82 23.49 -14.98
N LYS A 382 30.94 24.81 -15.13
CA LYS A 382 32.20 25.48 -14.85
C LYS A 382 32.43 25.34 -13.33
N PRO A 383 33.50 24.65 -12.90
CA PRO A 383 33.74 24.35 -11.49
C PRO A 383 33.93 25.60 -10.64
#